data_AF-A0A428X9I4-F1
#
_entry.id   AF-A0A428X9I4-F1
#
_cell.length_a   1.000
_cell.length_b   1.000
_cell.length_c   1.000
_cell.angle_alpha   90.00
_cell.angle_beta   90.00
_cell.angle_gamma   90.00
#
_symmetry.space_group_name_H-M   'P 1'
#
loop_
_entity.id
_entity.type
_entity.pdbx_description
1 polymer ?
#
loop_
_entity_poly.entity_id
_entity_poly.type
_entity_poly.pdbx_seq_one_letter_code
_entity_poly.pdbx_strand_id
1 'polypeptide(L)'
;MQAILEATKQVAGLLKAAGHPFALAGGVAAYAHGNMARLEHDADFCVLPEDAGAVAGTLRKAGIPVYDPPEDWLFKARCRGQDVDLIYELKQQPVTRELLDRAEILPVDSVVMPVLAPTDLLIGLLNALSEHHCDFSGVLPLARTLREKIDWDRVRRVCGDAPMPDAFLFLLERLGVIAPRGPGTPSGSADGDGGVPTAHGQPHPTPPAPPSGTAAGGRRQRPEGHRA
;
A
#
# COMPACT_ATOMS: atom_id res chain seq x y z
N MET A 1 9.45 17.65 -8.45
CA MET A 1 8.30 17.46 -9.36
C MET A 1 8.74 17.25 -10.80
N GLN A 2 9.29 18.25 -11.49
CA GLN A 2 9.63 18.08 -12.91
C GLN A 2 10.66 16.96 -13.13
N ALA A 3 11.70 16.87 -12.30
CA ALA A 3 12.76 15.88 -12.47
C ALA A 3 12.25 14.42 -12.42
N ILE A 4 11.36 14.09 -11.48
CA ILE A 4 10.80 12.74 -11.36
C ILE A 4 9.89 12.39 -12.54
N LEU A 5 9.11 13.36 -13.04
CA LEU A 5 8.30 13.17 -14.25
C LEU A 5 9.19 12.98 -15.49
N GLU A 6 10.30 13.72 -15.64
CA GLU A 6 11.25 13.49 -16.73
C GLU A 6 11.91 12.10 -16.65
N ALA A 7 12.29 11.65 -15.45
CA ALA A 7 12.84 10.30 -15.24
C ALA A 7 11.80 9.22 -15.61
N THR A 8 10.56 9.39 -15.13
CA THR A 8 9.42 8.50 -15.44
C THR A 8 9.18 8.42 -16.94
N LYS A 9 9.13 9.56 -17.64
CA LYS A 9 8.94 9.62 -19.10
C LYS A 9 10.06 8.88 -19.85
N GLN A 10 11.31 9.08 -19.44
CA GLN A 10 12.46 8.42 -20.07
C GLN A 10 12.39 6.89 -19.89
N VAL A 11 12.13 6.42 -18.67
CA VAL A 11 12.02 4.98 -18.37
C VAL A 11 10.84 4.36 -19.10
N ALA A 12 9.64 4.95 -18.98
CA ALA A 12 8.45 4.46 -19.68
C ALA A 12 8.64 4.42 -21.21
N GLY A 13 9.32 5.42 -21.78
CA GLY A 13 9.65 5.45 -23.21
C GLY A 13 10.52 4.25 -23.63
N LEU A 14 11.54 3.91 -22.83
CA LEU A 14 12.42 2.77 -23.08
C LEU A 14 11.67 1.44 -22.95
N LEU A 15 10.85 1.28 -21.91
CA LEU A 15 10.09 0.06 -21.70
C LEU A 15 9.08 -0.19 -22.84
N LYS A 16 8.37 0.87 -23.26
CA LYS A 16 7.46 0.81 -24.41
C LYS A 16 8.19 0.45 -25.70
N ALA A 17 9.32 1.10 -25.98
CA ALA A 17 10.10 0.85 -27.20
C ALA A 17 10.63 -0.59 -27.28
N ALA A 18 10.90 -1.21 -26.13
CA ALA A 18 11.34 -2.60 -26.02
C ALA A 18 10.19 -3.61 -25.91
N GLY A 19 8.93 -3.16 -25.81
CA GLY A 19 7.76 -4.03 -25.73
C GLY A 19 7.53 -4.69 -24.37
N HIS A 20 8.14 -4.18 -23.30
CA HIS A 20 7.97 -4.74 -21.96
C HIS A 20 6.57 -4.44 -21.41
N PRO A 21 5.85 -5.44 -20.84
CA PRO A 21 4.67 -5.18 -20.03
C PRO A 21 5.06 -4.46 -18.75
N PHE A 22 4.43 -3.32 -18.47
CA PHE A 22 4.61 -2.59 -17.21
C PHE A 22 3.37 -1.76 -16.87
N ALA A 23 3.30 -1.30 -15.64
CA ALA A 23 2.39 -0.23 -15.24
C ALA A 23 3.05 0.68 -14.20
N LEU A 24 2.82 1.98 -14.33
CA LEU A 24 3.25 2.96 -13.33
C LEU A 24 2.47 2.76 -12.03
N ALA A 25 3.16 2.83 -10.90
CA ALA A 25 2.61 2.68 -9.55
C ALA A 25 2.98 3.89 -8.66
N GLY A 26 2.70 3.75 -7.35
CA GLY A 26 3.12 4.70 -6.32
C GLY A 26 2.63 6.14 -6.53
N GLY A 27 3.44 7.10 -6.07
CA GLY A 27 3.08 8.52 -6.07
C GLY A 27 2.82 9.07 -7.47
N VAL A 28 3.66 8.70 -8.46
CA VAL A 28 3.51 9.21 -9.83
C VAL A 28 2.24 8.70 -10.50
N ALA A 29 1.85 7.45 -10.23
CA ALA A 29 0.57 6.92 -10.68
C ALA A 29 -0.61 7.63 -10.03
N ALA A 30 -0.54 7.90 -8.72
CA ALA A 30 -1.55 8.68 -8.02
C ALA A 30 -1.73 10.07 -8.64
N TYR A 31 -0.62 10.75 -8.97
CA TYR A 31 -0.63 12.04 -9.66
C TYR A 31 -1.29 11.97 -11.04
N ALA A 32 -0.97 10.95 -11.83
CA ALA A 32 -1.58 10.74 -13.15
C ALA A 32 -3.11 10.59 -13.07
N HIS A 33 -3.62 10.05 -11.95
CA HIS A 33 -5.05 9.93 -11.69
C HIS A 33 -5.73 11.21 -11.20
N GLY A 34 -4.96 12.28 -10.97
CA GLY A 34 -5.43 13.58 -10.48
C GLY A 34 -5.18 13.82 -8.98
N ASN A 35 -4.45 12.93 -8.29
CA ASN A 35 -4.07 13.18 -6.90
C ASN A 35 -2.97 14.24 -6.83
N MET A 36 -3.32 15.41 -6.29
CA MET A 36 -2.40 16.54 -6.13
C MET A 36 -1.59 16.47 -4.82
N ALA A 37 -1.71 15.37 -4.06
CA ALA A 37 -0.82 15.12 -2.93
C ALA A 37 0.64 15.06 -3.39
N ARG A 38 1.56 15.38 -2.47
CA ARG A 38 2.99 15.46 -2.77
C ARG A 38 3.47 14.14 -3.37
N LEU A 39 4.07 14.20 -4.56
CA LEU A 39 4.76 13.07 -5.17
C LEU A 39 5.87 12.58 -4.22
N GLU A 40 5.95 11.26 -4.08
CA GLU A 40 7.07 10.60 -3.41
C GLU A 40 8.38 10.83 -4.18
N HIS A 41 9.49 10.39 -3.59
CA HIS A 41 10.83 10.75 -4.05
C HIS A 41 11.32 9.93 -5.26
N ASP A 42 10.63 8.84 -5.57
CA ASP A 42 10.92 7.82 -6.55
C ASP A 42 9.76 7.60 -7.53
N ALA A 43 10.04 6.86 -8.60
CA ALA A 43 9.07 6.45 -9.60
C ALA A 43 8.98 4.93 -9.64
N ASP A 44 7.78 4.41 -9.38
CA ASP A 44 7.55 2.98 -9.28
C ASP A 44 6.99 2.40 -10.56
N PHE A 45 7.60 1.34 -11.07
CA PHE A 45 7.14 0.58 -12.21
C PHE A 45 6.90 -0.86 -11.80
N CYS A 46 5.65 -1.29 -11.84
CA CYS A 46 5.32 -2.71 -11.75
C CYS A 46 5.67 -3.40 -13.06
N VAL A 47 6.44 -4.49 -12.98
CA VAL A 47 6.87 -5.34 -14.11
C VAL A 47 6.67 -6.80 -13.75
N LEU A 48 6.56 -7.68 -14.75
CA LEU A 48 6.43 -9.11 -14.48
C LEU A 48 7.74 -9.67 -13.89
N PRO A 49 7.68 -10.57 -12.88
CA PRO A 49 8.86 -11.24 -12.34
C PRO A 49 9.75 -11.90 -13.40
N GLU A 50 9.13 -12.60 -14.36
CA GLU A 50 9.82 -13.26 -15.46
C GLU A 50 10.54 -12.29 -16.40
N ASP A 51 10.08 -11.03 -16.47
CA ASP A 51 10.63 -9.99 -17.34
C ASP A 51 11.57 -9.03 -16.61
N ALA A 52 11.64 -9.08 -15.27
CA ALA A 52 12.39 -8.11 -14.46
C ALA A 52 13.86 -7.97 -14.90
N GLY A 53 14.52 -9.10 -15.22
CA GLY A 53 15.88 -9.10 -15.75
C GLY A 53 16.01 -8.48 -17.15
N ALA A 54 15.03 -8.69 -18.03
CA ALA A 54 14.99 -8.13 -19.39
C ALA A 54 14.72 -6.62 -19.37
N VAL A 55 13.83 -6.17 -18.48
CA VAL A 55 13.56 -4.76 -18.18
C VAL A 55 14.84 -4.08 -17.69
N ALA A 56 15.49 -4.64 -16.65
CA ALA A 56 16.76 -4.12 -16.13
C ALA A 56 17.84 -4.06 -17.22
N GLY A 57 17.96 -5.10 -18.05
CA GLY A 57 18.88 -5.14 -19.18
C GLY A 57 18.62 -4.05 -20.22
N THR A 58 17.36 -3.70 -20.46
CA THR A 58 16.96 -2.62 -21.39
C THR A 58 17.40 -1.26 -20.87
N LEU A 59 17.18 -0.98 -19.59
CA LEU A 59 17.63 0.26 -18.97
C LEU A 59 19.17 0.38 -18.98
N ARG A 60 19.88 -0.70 -18.65
CA ARG A 60 21.36 -0.74 -18.71
C ARG A 60 21.89 -0.45 -20.13
N LYS A 61 21.28 -1.05 -21.16
CA LYS A 61 21.64 -0.78 -22.57
C LYS A 61 21.42 0.67 -22.98
N ALA A 62 20.45 1.34 -22.38
CA ALA A 62 20.18 2.76 -22.57
C ALA A 62 21.06 3.68 -21.71
N GLY A 63 22.05 3.12 -20.98
CA GLY A 63 22.95 3.89 -20.12
C GLY A 63 22.36 4.29 -18.78
N ILE A 64 21.20 3.73 -18.38
CA ILE A 64 20.62 3.95 -17.05
C ILE A 64 21.18 2.87 -16.10
N PRO A 65 21.92 3.24 -15.05
CA PRO A 65 22.40 2.29 -14.06
C PRO A 65 21.23 1.59 -13.37
N VAL A 66 21.31 0.26 -13.28
CA VAL A 66 20.37 -0.58 -12.53
C VAL A 66 21.17 -1.44 -11.56
N TYR A 67 20.82 -1.37 -10.28
CA TYR A 67 21.42 -2.12 -9.20
C TYR A 67 20.40 -3.06 -8.56
N ASP A 68 20.93 -4.14 -8.02
CA ASP A 68 20.19 -5.20 -7.33
C ASP A 68 20.41 -5.00 -5.83
N PRO A 69 19.41 -4.48 -5.10
CA PRO A 69 19.53 -4.24 -3.68
C PRO A 69 19.22 -5.55 -2.91
N PRO A 70 19.44 -5.62 -1.59
CA PRO A 70 19.15 -6.85 -0.82
C PRO A 70 17.66 -7.21 -0.75
N GLU A 71 16.77 -6.31 -1.17
CA GLU A 71 15.34 -6.52 -1.30
C GLU A 71 14.98 -7.47 -2.45
N ASP A 72 14.48 -8.67 -2.12
CA ASP A 72 14.07 -9.72 -3.08
C ASP A 72 12.77 -9.42 -3.86
N TRP A 73 12.36 -8.16 -3.99
CA TRP A 73 11.06 -7.77 -4.59
C TRP A 73 11.16 -6.67 -5.66
N LEU A 74 12.34 -6.06 -5.87
CA LEU A 74 12.56 -5.07 -6.92
C LEU A 74 14.01 -5.03 -7.44
N PHE A 75 14.20 -4.35 -8.57
CA PHE A 75 15.48 -3.72 -8.92
C PHE A 75 15.37 -2.21 -8.75
N LYS A 76 16.49 -1.52 -8.52
CA LYS A 76 16.52 -0.07 -8.47
C LYS A 76 17.34 0.52 -9.60
N ALA A 77 16.88 1.61 -10.17
CA ALA A 77 17.54 2.32 -11.24
C ALA A 77 17.71 3.80 -10.90
N ARG A 78 18.78 4.41 -11.41
CA ARG A 78 19.09 5.84 -11.20
C ARG A 78 18.94 6.58 -12.52
N CYS A 79 17.80 7.24 -12.73
CA CYS A 79 17.51 7.97 -13.96
C CYS A 79 17.45 9.48 -13.68
N ARG A 80 18.29 10.28 -14.35
CA ARG A 80 18.31 11.75 -14.20
C ARG A 80 18.47 12.23 -12.75
N GLY A 81 19.19 11.48 -11.93
CA GLY A 81 19.39 11.77 -10.51
C GLY A 81 18.17 11.48 -9.63
N GLN A 82 17.17 10.75 -10.15
CA GLN A 82 16.01 10.27 -9.42
C GLN A 82 16.08 8.74 -9.31
N ASP A 83 15.49 8.22 -8.25
CA ASP A 83 15.40 6.78 -8.01
C ASP A 83 14.14 6.24 -8.70
N VAL A 84 14.27 5.03 -9.25
CA VAL A 84 13.24 4.35 -10.01
C VAL A 84 13.21 2.90 -9.54
N ASP A 85 12.06 2.47 -9.04
CA ASP A 85 11.86 1.13 -8.51
C ASP A 85 11.18 0.27 -9.58
N LEU A 86 11.81 -0.84 -9.94
CA LEU A 86 11.29 -1.86 -10.85
C LEU A 86 10.74 -3.01 -10.01
N ILE A 87 9.49 -2.86 -9.61
CA ILE A 87 8.81 -3.72 -8.66
C ILE A 87 8.24 -4.93 -9.40
N TYR A 88 8.69 -6.13 -9.02
CA TYR A 88 8.11 -7.38 -9.53
C TYR A 88 7.31 -8.14 -8.47
N GLU A 89 7.36 -7.71 -7.22
CA GLU A 89 6.53 -8.25 -6.14
C GLU A 89 5.97 -7.13 -5.24
N LEU A 90 4.66 -7.17 -4.99
CA LEU A 90 3.92 -6.24 -4.13
C LEU A 90 3.47 -6.96 -2.87
N LYS A 91 4.16 -6.73 -1.75
CA LYS A 91 3.89 -7.38 -0.44
C LYS A 91 3.68 -8.89 -0.57
N GLN A 92 4.71 -9.61 -1.00
CA GLN A 92 4.71 -11.07 -1.12
C GLN A 92 3.74 -11.63 -2.17
N GLN A 93 3.23 -10.77 -3.05
CA GLN A 93 2.41 -11.18 -4.19
C GLN A 93 3.11 -10.75 -5.47
N PRO A 94 3.39 -11.68 -6.40
CA PRO A 94 4.03 -11.33 -7.67
C PRO A 94 3.15 -10.35 -8.45
N VAL A 95 3.77 -9.41 -9.15
CA VAL A 95 3.08 -8.59 -10.14
C VAL A 95 2.61 -9.51 -11.26
N THR A 96 1.30 -9.61 -11.44
CA THR A 96 0.72 -10.54 -12.42
C THR A 96 0.31 -9.83 -13.71
N ARG A 97 0.13 -10.62 -14.79
CA ARG A 97 -0.37 -10.09 -16.06
C ARG A 97 -1.75 -9.45 -15.89
N GLU A 98 -2.61 -10.04 -15.09
CA GLU A 98 -3.95 -9.53 -14.79
C GLU A 98 -3.91 -8.18 -14.07
N LEU A 99 -2.93 -7.97 -13.17
CA LEU A 99 -2.72 -6.67 -12.54
C LEU A 99 -2.34 -5.62 -13.58
N LEU A 100 -1.39 -5.94 -14.46
CA LEU A 100 -0.96 -5.03 -15.52
C LEU A 100 -2.06 -4.79 -16.56
N ASP A 101 -2.91 -5.77 -16.87
CA ASP A 101 -4.02 -5.63 -17.83
C ASP A 101 -5.16 -4.73 -17.35
N ARG A 102 -5.31 -4.56 -16.04
CA ARG A 102 -6.25 -3.58 -15.47
C ARG A 102 -5.73 -2.15 -15.51
N ALA A 103 -4.46 -1.94 -15.88
CA ALA A 103 -3.88 -0.60 -15.93
C ALA A 103 -4.60 0.30 -16.93
N GLU A 104 -4.78 1.55 -16.55
CA GLU A 104 -5.36 2.58 -17.41
C GLU A 104 -4.27 3.24 -18.24
N ILE A 105 -4.55 3.48 -19.53
CA ILE A 105 -3.63 4.20 -20.41
C ILE A 105 -3.85 5.71 -20.22
N LEU A 106 -2.93 6.36 -19.49
CA LEU A 106 -3.07 7.76 -19.09
C LEU A 106 -1.88 8.62 -19.56
N PRO A 107 -2.10 9.92 -19.82
CA PRO A 107 -1.01 10.86 -20.00
C PRO A 107 -0.32 11.14 -18.65
N VAL A 108 0.99 10.91 -18.59
CA VAL A 108 1.84 11.32 -17.49
C VAL A 108 2.74 12.43 -18.03
N ASP A 109 2.35 13.67 -17.73
CA ASP A 109 2.85 14.86 -18.43
C ASP A 109 2.69 14.72 -19.95
N SER A 110 3.77 14.56 -20.72
CA SER A 110 3.74 14.48 -22.18
C SER A 110 3.80 13.05 -22.75
N VAL A 111 3.84 12.01 -21.90
CA VAL A 111 3.94 10.60 -22.37
C VAL A 111 2.74 9.80 -21.90
N VAL A 112 2.06 9.17 -22.86
CA VAL A 112 0.96 8.23 -22.58
C VAL A 112 1.54 6.85 -22.24
N MET A 113 1.17 6.29 -21.10
CA MET A 113 1.68 5.00 -20.61
C MET A 113 0.64 4.27 -19.75
N PRO A 114 0.81 2.95 -19.49
CA PRO A 114 -0.03 2.24 -18.54
C PRO A 114 0.24 2.70 -17.11
N VAL A 115 -0.82 2.97 -16.36
CA VAL A 115 -0.83 3.40 -14.96
C VAL A 115 -1.76 2.46 -14.19
N LEU A 116 -1.34 1.93 -13.05
CA LEU A 116 -2.19 1.03 -12.26
C LEU A 116 -3.55 1.68 -11.97
N ALA A 117 -4.61 0.88 -12.02
CA ALA A 117 -5.96 1.34 -11.73
C ALA A 117 -6.05 1.89 -10.30
N PRO A 118 -6.90 2.90 -10.03
CA PRO A 118 -7.05 3.50 -8.70
C PRO A 118 -7.34 2.48 -7.59
N THR A 119 -8.17 1.48 -7.91
CA THR A 119 -8.50 0.38 -6.99
C THR A 119 -7.26 -0.43 -6.61
N ASP A 120 -6.42 -0.78 -7.59
CA ASP A 120 -5.21 -1.56 -7.37
C ASP A 120 -4.14 -0.75 -6.63
N LEU A 121 -4.01 0.55 -6.93
CA LEU A 121 -3.14 1.47 -6.18
C LEU A 121 -3.52 1.54 -4.71
N LEU A 122 -4.82 1.70 -4.41
CA LEU A 122 -5.28 1.75 -3.03
C LEU A 122 -5.06 0.40 -2.32
N ILE A 123 -5.35 -0.72 -2.98
CA ILE A 123 -5.09 -2.05 -2.40
C ILE A 123 -3.61 -2.22 -2.06
N GLY A 124 -2.69 -1.80 -2.94
CA GLY A 124 -1.26 -1.85 -2.69
C GLY A 124 -0.85 -1.04 -1.44
N LEU A 125 -1.34 0.20 -1.33
CA LEU A 125 -1.08 1.06 -0.17
C LEU A 125 -1.65 0.48 1.13
N LEU A 126 -2.88 -0.04 1.09
CA LEU A 126 -3.51 -0.65 2.26
C LEU A 126 -2.79 -1.91 2.70
N ASN A 127 -2.37 -2.71 1.72
CA ASN A 127 -1.58 -3.89 2.01
C ASN A 127 -0.26 -3.48 2.66
N ALA A 128 0.42 -2.41 2.26
CA ALA A 128 1.69 -1.98 2.88
C ALA A 128 1.59 -1.63 4.38
N LEU A 129 0.39 -1.33 4.90
CA LEU A 129 0.20 -0.98 6.31
C LEU A 129 0.56 -2.13 7.28
N SER A 130 1.02 -1.76 8.47
CA SER A 130 1.29 -2.66 9.59
C SER A 130 1.13 -1.95 10.94
N GLU A 131 1.16 -2.69 12.05
CA GLU A 131 1.13 -2.11 13.40
C GLU A 131 2.27 -1.12 13.66
N HIS A 132 3.43 -1.32 13.02
CA HIS A 132 4.60 -0.45 13.15
C HIS A 132 4.62 0.68 12.13
N HIS A 133 3.90 0.53 11.02
CA HIS A 133 3.80 1.49 9.93
C HIS A 133 2.34 1.67 9.52
N CYS A 134 1.61 2.42 10.35
CA CYS A 134 0.21 2.77 10.14
C CYS A 134 0.09 4.29 9.92
N ASP A 135 0.43 4.74 8.71
CA ASP A 135 0.32 6.15 8.33
C ASP A 135 -0.78 6.36 7.29
N PHE A 136 -1.95 6.80 7.75
CA PHE A 136 -3.07 7.13 6.87
C PHE A 136 -2.91 8.47 6.15
N SER A 137 -1.91 9.28 6.48
CA SER A 137 -1.70 10.58 5.85
C SER A 137 -1.36 10.47 4.36
N GLY A 138 -0.69 9.37 3.95
CA GLY A 138 -0.44 9.06 2.54
C GLY A 138 -1.65 8.49 1.80
N VAL A 139 -2.48 7.69 2.49
CA VAL A 139 -3.57 6.92 1.88
C VAL A 139 -4.88 7.71 1.79
N LEU A 140 -5.20 8.51 2.81
CA LEU A 140 -6.47 9.23 2.90
C LEU A 140 -6.68 10.27 1.77
N PRO A 141 -5.67 11.09 1.38
CA PRO A 141 -5.83 12.02 0.26
C PRO A 141 -6.12 11.31 -1.06
N LEU A 142 -5.46 10.16 -1.31
CA LEU A 142 -5.72 9.34 -2.49
C LEU A 142 -7.16 8.81 -2.49
N ALA A 143 -7.56 8.18 -1.38
CA ALA A 143 -8.90 7.63 -1.20
C ALA A 143 -10.00 8.67 -1.44
N ARG A 144 -9.81 9.90 -0.94
CA ARG A 144 -10.77 11.00 -1.15
C ARG A 144 -10.80 11.49 -2.58
N THR A 145 -9.63 11.69 -3.18
CA THR A 145 -9.52 12.24 -4.53
C THR A 145 -10.08 11.29 -5.57
N LEU A 146 -9.83 9.99 -5.39
CA LEU A 146 -10.21 8.95 -6.34
C LEU A 146 -11.47 8.19 -5.94
N ARG A 147 -12.26 8.69 -4.98
CA ARG A 147 -13.36 7.92 -4.36
C ARG A 147 -14.34 7.32 -5.38
N GLU A 148 -14.64 8.05 -6.45
CA GLU A 148 -15.61 7.64 -7.49
C GLU A 148 -15.00 6.67 -8.51
N LYS A 149 -13.66 6.57 -8.56
CA LYS A 149 -12.94 5.66 -9.45
C LYS A 149 -12.54 4.34 -8.77
N ILE A 150 -12.67 4.27 -7.45
CA ILE A 150 -12.28 3.10 -6.66
C ILE A 150 -13.48 2.14 -6.54
N ASP A 151 -13.27 0.88 -6.89
CA ASP A 151 -14.19 -0.22 -6.58
C ASP A 151 -14.04 -0.60 -5.11
N TRP A 152 -14.84 0.04 -4.26
CA TRP A 152 -14.81 -0.18 -2.81
C TRP A 152 -15.24 -1.57 -2.39
N ASP A 153 -16.11 -2.24 -3.16
CA ASP A 153 -16.51 -3.61 -2.87
C ASP A 153 -15.34 -4.58 -3.09
N ARG A 154 -14.54 -4.35 -4.13
CA ARG A 154 -13.30 -5.10 -4.35
C ARG A 154 -12.27 -4.82 -3.27
N VAL A 155 -12.08 -3.57 -2.86
CA VAL A 155 -11.17 -3.24 -1.74
C VAL A 155 -11.58 -4.01 -0.49
N ARG A 156 -12.86 -3.98 -0.12
CA ARG A 156 -13.39 -4.75 1.02
C ARG A 156 -13.15 -6.25 0.89
N ARG A 157 -13.39 -6.84 -0.28
CA ARG A 157 -13.16 -8.28 -0.51
C ARG A 157 -11.68 -8.68 -0.43
N VAL A 158 -10.77 -7.82 -0.88
CA VAL A 158 -9.34 -8.17 -1.01
C VAL A 158 -8.58 -7.94 0.29
N CYS A 159 -8.83 -6.83 0.99
CA CYS A 159 -8.06 -6.46 2.17
C CYS A 159 -8.89 -6.20 3.42
N GLY A 160 -10.23 -6.21 3.33
CA GLY A 160 -11.12 -5.81 4.43
C GLY A 160 -11.14 -6.72 5.66
N ASP A 161 -10.53 -7.91 5.60
CA ASP A 161 -10.39 -8.79 6.77
C ASP A 161 -9.05 -8.58 7.52
N ALA A 162 -8.12 -7.81 6.95
CA ALA A 162 -6.87 -7.47 7.61
C ALA A 162 -7.07 -6.28 8.57
N PRO A 163 -6.43 -6.28 9.76
CA PRO A 163 -6.72 -5.28 10.80
C PRO A 163 -6.52 -3.81 10.37
N MET A 164 -5.43 -3.53 9.65
CA MET A 164 -5.12 -2.14 9.25
C MET A 164 -6.03 -1.63 8.11
N PRO A 165 -6.23 -2.38 7.01
CA PRO A 165 -7.21 -1.97 6.00
C PRO A 165 -8.64 -1.88 6.55
N ASP A 166 -9.08 -2.79 7.43
CA ASP A 166 -10.41 -2.72 8.04
C ASP A 166 -10.58 -1.44 8.86
N ALA A 167 -9.59 -1.11 9.72
CA ALA A 167 -9.58 0.14 10.48
C ALA A 167 -9.62 1.38 9.57
N PHE A 168 -8.90 1.36 8.45
CA PHE A 168 -8.92 2.46 7.48
C PHE A 168 -10.30 2.60 6.80
N LEU A 169 -10.90 1.48 6.37
CA LEU A 169 -12.23 1.48 5.76
C LEU A 169 -13.28 1.99 6.74
N PHE A 170 -13.23 1.55 8.00
CA PHE A 170 -14.08 2.10 9.06
C PHE A 170 -13.88 3.62 9.22
N LEU A 171 -12.64 4.11 9.22
CA LEU A 171 -12.37 5.54 9.27
C LEU A 171 -13.00 6.29 8.07
N LEU A 172 -12.90 5.75 6.85
CA LEU A 172 -13.51 6.36 5.66
C LEU A 172 -15.03 6.45 5.78
N GLU A 173 -15.69 5.44 6.33
CA GLU A 173 -17.14 5.46 6.60
C GLU A 173 -17.50 6.56 7.62
N ARG A 174 -16.73 6.65 8.72
CA ARG A 174 -16.94 7.66 9.76
C ARG A 174 -16.71 9.09 9.24
N LEU A 175 -15.82 9.25 8.27
CA LEU A 175 -15.56 10.52 7.61
C LEU A 175 -16.52 10.83 6.44
N GLY A 176 -17.46 9.92 6.12
CA GLY A 176 -18.39 10.07 5.01
C GLY A 176 -17.72 10.07 3.63
N VAL A 177 -16.53 9.48 3.52
CA VAL A 177 -15.82 9.33 2.24
C VAL A 177 -16.42 8.20 1.40
N ILE A 178 -16.85 7.12 2.08
CA ILE A 178 -17.49 5.96 1.47
C ILE A 178 -18.78 5.63 2.21
N ALA A 179 -19.70 4.95 1.53
CA ALA A 179 -20.90 4.44 2.18
C ALA A 179 -20.55 3.38 3.24
N PRO A 180 -21.23 3.38 4.40
CA PRO A 180 -21.12 2.30 5.37
C PRO A 180 -21.39 0.96 4.71
N ARG A 181 -20.73 -0.09 5.19
CA ARG A 181 -21.14 -1.45 4.86
C ARG A 181 -22.61 -1.57 5.32
N GLY A 182 -23.54 -1.81 4.39
CA GLY A 182 -24.95 -2.01 4.75
C GLY A 182 -25.05 -3.12 5.81
N PRO A 183 -26.10 -3.15 6.65
CA PRO A 183 -26.27 -4.24 7.60
C PRO A 183 -26.25 -5.54 6.80
N GLY A 184 -25.16 -6.31 6.95
CA GLY A 184 -24.99 -7.55 6.22
C GLY A 184 -26.19 -8.41 6.54
N THR A 185 -26.89 -8.88 5.52
CA THR A 185 -27.73 -10.06 5.68
C THR A 185 -26.80 -11.11 6.28
N PRO A 186 -27.03 -11.59 7.51
CA PRO A 186 -26.23 -12.69 8.03
C PRO A 186 -26.35 -13.82 7.02
N SER A 187 -25.22 -14.33 6.55
CA SER A 187 -25.19 -15.54 5.75
C SER A 187 -25.89 -16.62 6.56
N GLY A 188 -27.13 -16.93 6.19
CA GLY A 188 -27.93 -17.95 6.85
C GLY A 188 -27.26 -19.30 6.65
N SER A 189 -26.57 -19.79 7.68
CA SER A 189 -26.50 -21.22 7.94
C SER A 189 -27.83 -21.61 8.58
N ALA A 190 -28.78 -22.01 7.73
CA ALA A 190 -29.86 -22.86 8.17
C ALA A 190 -29.25 -24.23 8.45
N ASP A 191 -29.02 -24.54 9.72
CA ASP A 191 -29.16 -25.89 10.23
C ASP A 191 -29.96 -25.78 11.52
N GLY A 192 -31.18 -26.33 11.45
CA GLY A 192 -32.04 -26.46 12.60
C GLY A 192 -31.50 -27.57 13.50
N ASP A 193 -31.48 -27.32 14.80
CA ASP A 193 -31.92 -28.34 15.73
C ASP A 193 -32.60 -27.67 16.94
N GLY A 194 -33.76 -28.21 17.28
CA GLY A 194 -34.55 -27.77 18.41
C GLY A 194 -33.98 -28.36 19.69
N GLY A 195 -33.59 -27.49 20.63
CA GLY A 195 -33.20 -27.88 21.98
C GLY A 195 -33.62 -26.83 23.00
N VAL A 196 -34.63 -27.15 23.79
CA VAL A 196 -35.14 -26.38 24.94
C VAL A 196 -34.07 -26.27 26.05
N PRO A 197 -34.02 -25.19 26.88
CA PRO A 197 -32.83 -24.83 27.64
C PRO A 197 -32.78 -25.49 29.04
N THR A 198 -31.57 -25.79 29.51
CA THR A 198 -31.30 -26.12 30.92
C THR A 198 -30.38 -25.09 31.55
N ALA A 199 -30.85 -24.51 32.65
CA ALA A 199 -30.13 -23.61 33.54
C ALA A 199 -29.18 -24.38 34.47
N HIS A 200 -27.95 -23.87 34.65
CA HIS A 200 -27.21 -23.70 35.93
C HIS A 200 -25.69 -23.67 35.71
N GLY A 201 -25.02 -22.63 36.21
CA GLY A 201 -23.56 -22.55 36.32
C GLY A 201 -23.10 -21.14 36.69
N GLN A 202 -22.64 -20.98 37.93
CA GLN A 202 -22.39 -19.74 38.66
C GLN A 202 -21.29 -18.81 38.08
N PRO A 203 -21.28 -17.51 38.46
CA PRO A 203 -20.30 -16.53 38.01
C PRO A 203 -18.89 -16.75 38.59
N HIS A 204 -17.86 -16.57 37.76
CA HIS A 204 -16.45 -16.55 38.16
C HIS A 204 -16.13 -15.34 39.07
N PRO A 205 -15.32 -15.52 40.13
CA PRO A 205 -14.91 -14.41 41.00
C PRO A 205 -13.84 -13.53 40.36
N THR A 206 -13.99 -12.21 40.57
CA THR A 206 -13.06 -11.15 40.19
C THR A 206 -11.71 -11.28 40.93
N PRO A 207 -10.56 -11.05 40.28
CA PRO A 207 -9.26 -11.07 40.95
C PRO A 207 -9.06 -9.86 41.90
N PRO A 208 -8.30 -10.01 43.01
CA PRO A 208 -8.08 -8.94 43.97
C PRO A 208 -7.12 -7.85 43.48
N ALA A 209 -7.33 -6.62 43.95
CA ALA A 209 -6.51 -5.44 43.67
C ALA A 209 -5.09 -5.55 44.29
N PRO A 210 -4.05 -4.96 43.67
CA PRO A 210 -2.70 -4.94 44.22
C PRO A 210 -2.58 -4.00 45.43
N PRO A 211 -1.67 -4.29 46.39
CA PRO A 211 -1.53 -3.50 47.61
C PRO A 211 -0.83 -2.15 47.38
N SER A 212 -1.34 -1.14 48.06
CA SER A 212 -0.77 0.21 48.18
C SER A 212 0.55 0.16 48.96
N GLY A 213 1.67 0.35 48.28
CA GLY A 213 3.01 0.42 48.86
C GLY A 213 3.62 1.81 48.72
N THR A 214 3.76 2.48 49.86
CA THR A 214 4.32 3.83 50.04
C THR A 214 5.83 3.88 49.75
N ALA A 215 6.27 5.04 49.26
CA ALA A 215 7.61 5.39 48.84
C ALA A 215 8.72 5.21 49.90
N ALA A 216 9.92 4.81 49.43
CA ALA A 216 11.19 5.12 50.07
C ALA A 216 12.25 5.39 49.00
N GLY A 217 12.99 6.47 49.19
CA GLY A 217 13.79 7.15 48.17
C GLY A 217 15.10 6.47 47.78
N GLY A 218 15.58 6.85 46.60
CA GLY A 218 16.90 6.50 46.10
C GLY A 218 17.29 7.43 44.97
N ARG A 219 17.83 8.61 45.31
CA ARG A 219 18.56 9.46 44.36
C ARG A 219 19.66 8.63 43.70
N ARG A 220 19.66 8.53 42.37
CA ARG A 220 20.89 8.30 41.61
C ARG A 220 21.02 9.35 40.51
N GLN A 221 22.19 9.97 40.55
CA GLN A 221 22.63 11.12 39.78
C GLN A 221 22.80 10.75 38.30
N ARG A 222 22.50 11.72 37.43
CA ARG A 222 22.94 11.72 36.02
C ARG A 222 24.46 11.92 35.97
N PRO A 223 25.19 11.25 35.07
CA PRO A 223 26.41 11.78 34.52
C PRO A 223 26.11 12.50 33.20
N GLU A 224 26.45 13.78 33.16
CA GLU A 224 26.68 14.56 31.94
C GLU A 224 28.07 14.23 31.36
N GLY A 225 28.21 14.41 30.05
CA GLY A 225 29.47 14.35 29.30
C GLY A 225 29.40 13.32 28.17
N HIS A 226 29.83 13.54 26.93
CA HIS A 226 30.63 14.62 26.36
C HIS A 226 30.49 14.55 24.81
N ARG A 227 30.81 15.65 24.14
CA ARG A 227 30.81 15.89 22.68
C ARG A 227 31.47 14.79 21.82
N ALA A 228 30.91 14.57 20.63
CA ALA A 228 31.57 14.76 19.32
C ALA A 228 30.51 14.76 18.21
#